data_AF-A0A6B0X8X9-F1
#
_entry.id   AF-A0A6B0X8X9-F1
#
_cell.length_a   1.000
_cell.length_b   1.000
_cell.length_c   1.000
_cell.angle_alpha   90.00
_cell.angle_beta   90.00
_cell.angle_gamma   90.00
#
_symmetry.space_group_name_H-M   'P 1'
#
loop_
_entity.id
_entity.type
_entity.pdbx_description
1 polymer ?
#
loop_
_entity_poly.entity_id
_entity_poly.type
_entity_poly.pdbx_seq_one_letter_code
_entity_poly.pdbx_strand_id
1 'polypeptide(L)'
;EMLGDSGENLPTVLEEICTDPKRKEILTSWVHELTPMDVADFEFPRDPSGRVHLMLCETNGRKVSAYSASDGTLRFLAMLAVLLGKNSEGLYFFEEIDTGIHPARQWLLLELIEKQAAKNNIQITTTTHAPDLLTFANDSTFENMSVVCRLEDSHDAIIRPVAELPDVKKLRKSGRGLGGLLTEGWMETALTFTENKDEAEGDGE
;
A
#
# COMPACT_ATOMS: atom_id res chain seq x y z
N GLU A 1 -21.89 3.70 1.57
CA GLU A 1 -21.77 2.64 0.52
C GLU A 1 -20.42 1.95 0.65
N MET A 2 -20.20 0.82 -0.03
CA MET A 2 -18.86 0.23 -0.14
C MET A 2 -18.19 0.68 -1.43
N LEU A 3 -16.87 0.87 -1.37
CA LEU A 3 -16.04 1.08 -2.56
C LEU A 3 -16.04 -0.22 -3.37
N GLY A 4 -16.30 -0.14 -4.67
CA GLY A 4 -16.24 -1.31 -5.55
C GLY A 4 -14.80 -1.71 -5.89
N ASP A 5 -14.61 -2.91 -6.44
CA ASP A 5 -13.29 -3.49 -6.74
C ASP A 5 -12.50 -2.68 -7.78
N SER A 6 -13.19 -1.90 -8.62
CA SER A 6 -12.56 -0.98 -9.59
C SER A 6 -12.60 0.49 -9.14
N GLY A 7 -12.86 0.74 -7.85
CA GLY A 7 -12.97 2.09 -7.28
C GLY A 7 -14.32 2.76 -7.51
N GLU A 8 -15.36 2.00 -7.88
CA GLU A 8 -16.72 2.53 -7.99
C GLU A 8 -17.19 3.12 -6.64
N ASN A 9 -18.03 4.15 -6.71
CA ASN A 9 -18.57 4.87 -5.55
C ASN A 9 -17.54 5.65 -4.71
N LEU A 10 -16.32 5.84 -5.19
CA LEU A 10 -15.30 6.65 -4.50
C LEU A 10 -15.83 8.02 -4.02
N PRO A 11 -16.57 8.82 -4.83
CA PRO A 11 -17.14 10.09 -4.36
C PRO A 11 -18.09 9.92 -3.17
N THR A 12 -18.97 8.91 -3.18
CA THR A 12 -19.93 8.68 -2.09
C THR A 12 -19.24 8.24 -0.81
N VAL A 13 -18.23 7.36 -0.91
CA VAL A 13 -17.48 6.88 0.27
C VAL A 13 -16.70 8.03 0.90
N LEU A 14 -16.06 8.86 0.09
CA LEU A 14 -15.36 10.05 0.57
C LEU A 14 -16.33 11.09 1.17
N GLU A 15 -17.51 11.29 0.57
CA GLU A 15 -18.57 12.15 1.12
C GLU A 15 -18.95 11.66 2.53
N GLU A 16 -19.14 10.36 2.69
CA GLU A 16 -19.47 9.73 3.98
C GLU A 16 -18.34 9.89 5.01
N ILE A 17 -17.07 9.73 4.62
CA ILE A 17 -15.91 9.99 5.48
C ILE A 17 -15.89 11.46 5.94
N CYS A 18 -16.19 12.39 5.02
CA CYS A 18 -16.19 13.83 5.29
C CYS A 18 -17.31 14.29 6.24
N THR A 19 -18.32 13.46 6.50
CA THR A 19 -19.36 13.76 7.51
C THR A 19 -18.83 13.76 8.95
N ASP A 20 -17.70 13.08 9.20
CA ASP A 20 -17.00 13.08 10.48
C ASP A 20 -15.81 14.04 10.42
N PRO A 21 -15.84 15.15 11.19
CA PRO A 21 -14.79 16.17 11.14
C PRO A 21 -13.38 15.62 11.39
N LYS A 22 -13.22 14.62 12.26
CA LYS A 22 -11.91 14.04 12.57
C LYS A 22 -11.38 13.22 11.40
N ARG A 23 -12.24 12.41 10.77
CA ARG A 23 -11.85 11.61 9.61
C ARG A 23 -11.61 12.49 8.38
N LYS A 24 -12.39 13.56 8.22
CA LYS A 24 -12.17 14.60 7.20
C LYS A 24 -10.79 15.26 7.35
N GLU A 25 -10.43 15.68 8.56
CA GLU A 25 -9.13 16.30 8.83
C GLU A 25 -7.97 15.35 8.50
N ILE A 26 -8.07 14.08 8.92
CA ILE A 26 -7.09 13.05 8.59
C ILE A 26 -6.99 12.86 7.06
N LEU A 27 -8.13 12.71 6.37
CA LEU A 27 -8.19 12.57 4.91
C LEU A 27 -7.50 13.74 4.19
N THR A 28 -7.85 14.98 4.55
CA THR A 28 -7.25 16.18 3.94
C THR A 28 -5.75 16.26 4.21
N SER A 29 -5.31 15.99 5.44
CA SER A 29 -3.89 16.00 5.81
C SER A 29 -3.09 15.02 4.96
N TRP A 30 -3.58 13.79 4.81
CA TRP A 30 -2.89 12.78 4.02
C TRP A 30 -2.85 13.10 2.53
N VAL A 31 -3.95 13.60 1.95
CA VAL A 31 -3.98 14.00 0.53
C VAL A 31 -3.03 15.16 0.27
N HIS A 32 -2.94 16.12 1.20
CA HIS A 32 -2.00 17.22 1.11
C HIS A 32 -0.54 16.73 1.17
N GLU A 33 -0.22 15.82 2.08
CA GLU A 33 1.15 15.30 2.22
C GLU A 33 1.60 14.41 1.04
N LEU A 34 0.67 13.61 0.49
CA LEU A 34 0.99 12.55 -0.47
C LEU A 34 0.82 12.94 -1.93
N THR A 35 0.05 13.99 -2.23
CA THR A 35 -0.16 14.46 -3.60
C THR A 35 0.63 15.75 -3.87
N PRO A 36 1.05 16.02 -5.12
CA PRO A 36 1.63 17.32 -5.48
C PRO A 36 0.62 18.47 -5.41
N MET A 37 -0.66 18.16 -5.20
CA MET A 37 -1.74 19.13 -5.17
C MET A 37 -1.89 19.69 -3.76
N ASP A 38 -2.05 21.00 -3.65
CA ASP A 38 -2.37 21.68 -2.40
C ASP A 38 -3.86 21.51 -2.06
N VAL A 39 -4.38 20.28 -2.05
CA VAL A 39 -5.78 20.00 -1.70
C VAL A 39 -6.01 20.35 -0.24
N ALA A 40 -6.94 21.28 -0.02
CA ALA A 40 -7.33 21.79 1.30
C ALA A 40 -8.74 21.34 1.70
N ASP A 41 -9.60 21.01 0.74
CA ASP A 41 -10.94 20.49 1.02
C ASP A 41 -11.51 19.65 -0.13
N PHE A 42 -12.66 19.04 0.09
CA PHE A 42 -13.44 18.27 -0.87
C PHE A 42 -14.87 18.80 -0.98
N GLU A 43 -15.40 18.84 -2.20
CA GLU A 43 -16.80 19.12 -2.46
C GLU A 43 -17.45 17.97 -3.24
N PHE A 44 -18.73 17.71 -2.93
CA PHE A 44 -19.47 16.57 -3.45
C PHE A 44 -20.77 17.00 -4.16
N PRO A 45 -20.71 17.71 -5.30
CA PRO A 45 -21.91 18.14 -5.99
C PRO A 45 -22.68 16.94 -6.57
N ARG A 46 -24.01 17.01 -6.53
CA ARG A 46 -24.90 16.05 -7.19
C ARG A 46 -25.34 16.60 -8.54
N ASP A 47 -25.34 15.77 -9.56
CA ASP A 47 -25.94 16.12 -10.85
C ASP A 47 -27.47 15.91 -10.83
N PRO A 48 -28.22 16.32 -11.89
CA PRO A 48 -29.67 16.14 -11.95
C PRO A 48 -30.14 14.68 -11.89
N SER A 49 -29.27 13.70 -12.16
CA SER A 49 -29.57 12.27 -12.00
C SER A 49 -29.38 11.78 -10.56
N GLY A 50 -28.85 12.63 -9.67
CA GLY A 50 -28.57 12.31 -8.28
C GLY A 50 -27.18 11.72 -8.05
N ARG A 51 -26.35 11.58 -9.09
CA ARG A 51 -25.00 11.02 -8.97
C ARG A 51 -24.07 12.00 -8.29
N VAL A 52 -23.29 11.51 -7.32
CA VAL A 52 -22.29 12.28 -6.57
C VAL A 52 -21.01 12.38 -7.39
N HIS A 53 -20.47 13.58 -7.51
CA HIS A 53 -19.17 13.85 -8.12
C HIS A 53 -18.16 14.28 -7.06
N LEU A 54 -16.87 14.08 -7.31
CA LEU A 54 -15.80 14.50 -6.41
C LEU A 54 -15.06 15.71 -7.00
N MET A 55 -14.99 16.79 -6.23
CA MET A 55 -14.20 17.99 -6.53
C MET A 55 -13.13 18.17 -5.45
N LEU A 56 -11.88 18.30 -5.88
CA LEU A 56 -10.73 18.64 -5.04
C LEU A 56 -10.61 20.17 -4.96
N CYS A 57 -10.68 20.73 -3.76
CA CYS A 57 -10.53 22.16 -3.53
C CYS A 57 -9.10 22.48 -3.09
N GLU A 58 -8.37 23.25 -3.90
CA GLU A 58 -7.01 23.66 -3.60
C GLU A 58 -6.97 24.89 -2.67
N THR A 59 -5.85 25.09 -1.96
CA THR A 59 -5.60 26.24 -1.08
C THR A 59 -5.79 27.60 -1.77
N ASN A 60 -5.53 27.68 -3.08
CA ASN A 60 -5.70 28.88 -3.90
C ASN A 60 -7.17 29.15 -4.32
N GLY A 61 -8.11 28.29 -3.90
CA GLY A 61 -9.53 28.37 -4.23
C GLY A 61 -9.93 27.70 -5.55
N ARG A 62 -8.98 27.14 -6.31
CA ARG A 62 -9.24 26.37 -7.52
C ARG A 62 -9.94 25.07 -7.17
N LYS A 63 -10.92 24.68 -7.98
CA LYS A 63 -11.64 23.41 -7.86
C LYS A 63 -11.30 22.54 -9.05
N VAL A 64 -10.76 21.36 -8.78
CA VAL A 64 -10.36 20.38 -9.81
C VAL A 64 -11.28 19.19 -9.70
N SER A 65 -11.89 18.81 -10.82
CA SER A 65 -12.69 17.59 -10.87
C SER A 65 -11.79 16.37 -10.69
N ALA A 66 -12.26 15.36 -9.95
CA ALA A 66 -11.53 14.09 -9.82
C ALA A 66 -11.25 13.43 -11.18
N TYR A 67 -12.10 13.65 -12.18
CA TYR A 67 -11.87 13.19 -13.56
C TYR A 67 -10.65 13.84 -14.25
N SER A 68 -10.11 14.93 -13.68
CA SER A 68 -8.91 15.61 -14.15
C SER A 68 -7.70 15.38 -13.23
N ALA A 69 -7.87 14.62 -12.14
CA ALA A 69 -6.77 14.23 -11.27
C ALA A 69 -5.93 13.13 -11.92
N SER A 70 -4.66 13.01 -11.52
CA SER A 70 -3.83 11.90 -11.98
C SER A 70 -4.31 10.57 -11.41
N ASP A 71 -4.07 9.48 -12.13
CA ASP A 71 -4.40 8.12 -11.68
C ASP A 71 -3.80 7.81 -10.30
N GLY A 72 -2.57 8.26 -10.04
CA GLY A 72 -1.92 8.12 -8.73
C GLY A 72 -2.70 8.82 -7.60
N THR A 73 -3.30 9.98 -7.87
CA THR A 73 -4.17 10.67 -6.90
C THR A 73 -5.44 9.86 -6.64
N LEU A 74 -6.09 9.36 -7.69
CA LEU A 74 -7.34 8.59 -7.54
C LEU A 74 -7.12 7.26 -6.83
N ARG A 75 -6.03 6.54 -7.16
CA ARG A 75 -5.61 5.32 -6.47
C ARG A 75 -5.36 5.60 -5.00
N PHE A 76 -4.65 6.69 -4.70
CA PHE A 76 -4.38 7.08 -3.33
C PHE A 76 -5.65 7.43 -2.55
N LEU A 77 -6.56 8.20 -3.13
CA LEU A 77 -7.87 8.50 -2.54
C LEU A 77 -8.69 7.24 -2.30
N ALA A 78 -8.63 6.26 -3.20
CA ALA A 78 -9.29 4.97 -3.01
C ALA A 78 -8.70 4.19 -1.83
N MET A 79 -7.37 4.14 -1.69
CA MET A 79 -6.73 3.53 -0.52
C MET A 79 -7.14 4.23 0.78
N LEU A 80 -7.14 5.56 0.82
CA LEU A 80 -7.62 6.31 1.98
C LEU A 80 -9.09 6.06 2.28
N ALA A 81 -9.93 5.93 1.26
CA ALA A 81 -11.35 5.63 1.43
C ALA A 81 -11.56 4.27 2.10
N VAL A 82 -10.75 3.27 1.75
CA VAL A 82 -10.75 1.95 2.39
C VAL A 82 -10.23 2.04 3.83
N LEU A 83 -9.07 2.67 4.03
CA LEU A 83 -8.41 2.74 5.33
C LEU A 83 -9.19 3.58 6.35
N LEU A 84 -9.82 4.68 5.94
CA LEU A 84 -10.57 5.60 6.81
C LEU A 84 -12.09 5.34 6.80
N GLY A 85 -12.55 4.38 5.99
CA GLY A 85 -13.93 3.98 5.88
C GLY A 85 -14.50 3.42 7.20
N LYS A 86 -15.83 3.22 7.25
CA LYS A 86 -16.50 2.71 8.46
C LYS A 86 -16.26 1.21 8.72
N ASN A 87 -15.75 0.47 7.74
CA ASN A 87 -15.56 -0.97 7.87
C ASN A 87 -14.29 -1.27 8.68
N SER A 88 -14.47 -1.48 9.98
CA SER A 88 -13.41 -1.71 10.95
C SER A 88 -12.96 -3.17 11.07
N GLU A 89 -13.50 -4.06 10.24
CA GLU A 89 -13.24 -5.50 10.27
C GLU A 89 -13.13 -6.04 8.83
N GLY A 90 -12.17 -6.93 8.59
CA GLY A 90 -12.02 -7.60 7.30
C GLY A 90 -10.57 -7.81 6.86
N LEU A 91 -10.42 -8.40 5.68
CA LEU A 91 -9.16 -8.57 4.97
C LEU A 91 -9.16 -7.64 3.76
N TYR A 92 -8.16 -6.78 3.66
CA TYR A 92 -7.94 -5.89 2.52
C TYR A 92 -6.68 -6.33 1.77
N PHE A 93 -6.77 -6.31 0.44
CA PHE A 93 -5.66 -6.61 -0.43
C PHE A 93 -5.38 -5.43 -1.34
N PHE A 94 -4.13 -4.95 -1.34
CA PHE A 94 -3.68 -3.90 -2.24
C PHE A 94 -2.50 -4.39 -3.08
N GLU A 95 -2.72 -4.54 -4.38
CA GLU A 95 -1.63 -4.75 -5.33
C GLU A 95 -0.80 -3.48 -5.48
N GLU A 96 0.51 -3.61 -5.69
CA GLU A 96 1.47 -2.56 -6.02
C GLU A 96 1.15 -1.22 -5.33
N ILE A 97 1.25 -1.20 -4.00
CA ILE A 97 0.86 -0.02 -3.20
C ILE A 97 1.72 1.21 -3.49
N ASP A 98 2.88 1.01 -4.08
CA ASP A 98 3.81 2.05 -4.52
C ASP A 98 3.46 2.67 -5.88
N THR A 99 2.62 2.01 -6.69
CA THR A 99 2.31 2.45 -8.05
C THR A 99 1.60 3.81 -8.05
N GLY A 100 2.19 4.79 -8.76
CA GLY A 100 1.66 6.14 -8.88
C GLY A 100 1.92 7.05 -7.67
N ILE A 101 2.64 6.56 -6.65
CA ILE A 101 3.06 7.33 -5.48
C ILE A 101 4.51 7.77 -5.65
N HIS A 102 4.77 9.05 -5.39
CA HIS A 102 6.13 9.58 -5.44
C HIS A 102 7.03 8.88 -4.40
N PRO A 103 8.26 8.43 -4.75
CA PRO A 103 9.11 7.66 -3.84
C PRO A 103 9.32 8.29 -2.45
N ALA A 104 9.56 9.61 -2.40
CA ALA A 104 9.73 10.38 -1.16
C ALA A 104 8.52 10.34 -0.19
N ARG A 105 7.39 9.77 -0.61
CA ARG A 105 6.10 9.75 0.07
C ARG A 105 5.59 8.32 0.31
N GLN A 106 6.28 7.28 -0.16
CA GLN A 106 5.86 5.90 0.05
C GLN A 106 5.87 5.49 1.53
N TRP A 107 6.80 6.04 2.32
CA TRP A 107 6.89 5.77 3.76
C TRP A 107 5.64 6.22 4.52
N LEU A 108 5.05 7.35 4.13
CA LEU A 108 3.83 7.91 4.70
C LEU A 108 2.64 6.96 4.50
N LEU A 109 2.51 6.40 3.30
CA LEU A 109 1.48 5.40 3.00
C LEU A 109 1.66 4.13 3.82
N LEU A 110 2.89 3.61 3.91
CA LEU A 110 3.17 2.42 4.71
C LEU A 110 2.86 2.66 6.19
N GLU A 111 3.28 3.79 6.74
CA GLU A 111 3.00 4.15 8.13
C GLU A 111 1.49 4.23 8.41
N LEU A 112 0.70 4.77 7.47
CA LEU A 112 -0.75 4.79 7.59
C LEU A 112 -1.35 3.38 7.60
N ILE A 113 -0.91 2.51 6.68
CA ILE A 113 -1.36 1.12 6.60
C ILE A 113 -1.04 0.39 7.90
N GLU A 114 0.20 0.49 8.39
CA GLU A 114 0.64 -0.14 9.64
C GLU A 114 -0.16 0.36 10.85
N LYS A 115 -0.38 1.68 10.96
CA LYS A 115 -1.22 2.28 12.03
C LYS A 115 -2.65 1.78 11.96
N GLN A 116 -3.23 1.69 10.77
CA GLN A 116 -4.62 1.29 10.60
C GLN A 116 -4.84 -0.20 10.82
N ALA A 117 -3.87 -1.04 10.43
CA ALA A 117 -3.86 -2.46 10.75
C ALA A 117 -3.72 -2.69 12.27
N ALA A 118 -2.85 -1.94 12.95
CA ALA A 118 -2.63 -2.09 14.39
C ALA A 118 -3.78 -1.56 15.26
N LYS A 119 -4.43 -0.47 14.83
CA LYS A 119 -5.58 0.12 15.53
C LYS A 119 -6.89 -0.61 15.24
N ASN A 120 -7.00 -1.09 14.00
CA ASN A 120 -8.07 -1.88 13.40
C ASN A 120 -8.13 -3.31 13.92
N ASN A 121 -9.29 -3.98 13.86
CA ASN A 121 -9.31 -5.44 13.78
C ASN A 121 -9.34 -5.86 12.30
N ILE A 122 -8.37 -5.37 11.52
CA ILE A 122 -8.30 -5.57 10.06
C ILE A 122 -6.96 -6.18 9.69
N GLN A 123 -6.97 -7.09 8.71
CA GLN A 123 -5.77 -7.60 8.07
C GLN A 123 -5.57 -6.88 6.74
N ILE A 124 -4.35 -6.41 6.48
CA ILE A 124 -4.00 -5.78 5.21
C ILE A 124 -2.84 -6.56 4.61
N THR A 125 -3.03 -7.06 3.40
CA THR A 125 -2.00 -7.71 2.60
C THR A 125 -1.69 -6.82 1.41
N THR A 126 -0.41 -6.56 1.17
CA THR A 126 0.02 -5.68 0.09
C THR A 126 1.10 -6.34 -0.75
N THR A 127 1.19 -5.98 -2.03
CA THR A 127 2.34 -6.32 -2.87
C THR A 127 3.10 -5.04 -3.23
N THR A 128 4.39 -5.19 -3.47
CA THR A 128 5.25 -4.08 -3.89
C THR A 128 6.46 -4.63 -4.62
N HIS A 129 6.90 -3.88 -5.63
CA HIS A 129 8.21 -4.07 -6.25
C HIS A 129 9.18 -2.95 -5.88
N ALA A 130 8.75 -1.95 -5.08
CA ALA A 130 9.57 -0.80 -4.72
C ALA A 130 10.58 -1.15 -3.61
N PRO A 131 11.90 -1.11 -3.90
CA PRO A 131 12.91 -1.38 -2.88
C PRO A 131 12.90 -0.33 -1.76
N ASP A 132 12.59 0.92 -2.09
CA ASP A 132 12.52 2.01 -1.12
C ASP A 132 11.47 1.74 -0.04
N LEU A 133 10.31 1.19 -0.41
CA LEU A 133 9.22 0.90 0.52
C LEU A 133 9.65 -0.10 1.61
N LEU A 134 10.46 -1.10 1.25
CA LEU A 134 10.97 -2.11 2.19
C LEU A 134 11.87 -1.52 3.27
N THR A 135 12.45 -0.34 3.03
CA THR A 135 13.31 0.35 4.01
C THR A 135 12.49 0.92 5.17
N PHE A 136 11.21 1.21 4.96
CA PHE A 136 10.34 1.83 5.96
C PHE A 136 9.55 0.81 6.80
N ALA A 137 9.59 -0.47 6.43
CA ALA A 137 8.84 -1.52 7.12
C ALA A 137 9.29 -1.68 8.58
N ASN A 138 8.33 -1.59 9.49
CA ASN A 138 8.56 -1.84 10.91
C ASN A 138 8.84 -3.34 11.19
N ASP A 139 9.21 -3.68 12.43
CA ASP A 139 9.54 -5.06 12.79
C ASP A 139 8.36 -6.03 12.62
N SER A 140 7.14 -5.61 12.92
CA SER A 140 5.94 -6.44 12.72
C SER A 140 5.71 -6.72 11.24
N THR A 141 5.81 -5.70 10.39
CA THR A 141 5.67 -5.83 8.94
C THR A 141 6.76 -6.73 8.36
N PHE A 142 8.00 -6.58 8.83
CA PHE A 142 9.12 -7.42 8.43
C PHE A 142 8.91 -8.90 8.76
N GLU A 143 8.47 -9.25 9.98
CA GLU A 143 8.24 -10.64 10.36
C GLU A 143 7.06 -11.29 9.60
N ASN A 144 6.19 -10.48 8.98
CA ASN A 144 5.06 -10.94 8.17
C ASN A 144 5.26 -10.74 6.66
N MET A 145 6.48 -10.41 6.23
CA MET A 145 6.81 -10.22 4.83
C MET A 145 7.16 -11.55 4.17
N SER A 146 6.69 -11.76 2.95
CA SER A 146 7.10 -12.89 2.11
C SER A 146 7.66 -12.40 0.80
N VAL A 147 8.67 -13.10 0.29
CA VAL A 147 9.18 -12.92 -1.07
C VAL A 147 8.50 -13.94 -1.98
N VAL A 148 8.07 -13.48 -3.15
CA VAL A 148 7.50 -14.31 -4.19
C VAL A 148 8.47 -14.29 -5.37
N CYS A 149 8.97 -15.45 -5.77
CA CYS A 149 9.88 -15.56 -6.91
C CYS A 149 9.56 -16.79 -7.76
N ARG A 150 9.97 -16.76 -9.02
CA ARG A 150 10.07 -17.97 -9.85
C ARG A 150 11.54 -18.19 -10.18
N LEU A 151 12.09 -19.34 -9.79
CA LEU A 151 13.47 -19.71 -10.08
C LEU A 151 13.62 -20.02 -11.58
N GLU A 152 14.81 -19.78 -12.15
CA GLU A 152 15.03 -19.86 -13.61
C GLU A 152 14.65 -21.22 -14.21
N ASP A 153 14.86 -22.32 -13.48
CA ASP A 153 14.58 -23.68 -13.93
C ASP A 153 13.25 -24.26 -13.40
N SER A 154 12.45 -23.44 -12.69
CA SER A 154 11.16 -23.85 -12.14
C SER A 154 9.98 -23.28 -12.90
N HIS A 155 8.92 -24.09 -13.04
CA HIS A 155 7.65 -23.64 -13.62
C HIS A 155 6.72 -23.00 -12.58
N ASP A 156 7.00 -23.24 -11.29
CA ASP A 156 6.17 -22.83 -10.17
C ASP A 156 6.74 -21.60 -9.46
N ALA A 157 5.85 -20.77 -8.92
CA ALA A 157 6.23 -19.68 -8.04
C ALA A 157 6.44 -20.22 -6.61
N ILE A 158 7.50 -19.76 -5.97
CA ILE A 158 7.82 -20.06 -4.58
C ILE A 158 7.51 -18.83 -3.75
N ILE A 159 6.91 -19.06 -2.59
CA ILE A 159 6.62 -18.04 -1.58
C ILE A 159 7.32 -18.45 -0.30
N ARG A 160 8.21 -17.60 0.22
CA ARG A 160 8.90 -17.84 1.50
C ARG A 160 8.85 -16.61 2.38
N PRO A 161 8.67 -16.78 3.71
CA PRO A 161 8.82 -15.68 4.65
C PRO A 161 10.22 -15.07 4.55
N VAL A 162 10.31 -13.76 4.40
CA VAL A 162 11.59 -13.04 4.32
C VAL A 162 12.39 -13.25 5.61
N ALA A 163 11.72 -13.36 6.75
CA ALA A 163 12.36 -13.58 8.06
C ALA A 163 13.07 -14.93 8.20
N GLU A 164 12.76 -15.91 7.34
CA GLU A 164 13.39 -17.24 7.31
C GLU A 164 14.63 -17.29 6.41
N LEU A 165 14.86 -16.25 5.60
CA LEU A 165 16.01 -16.21 4.71
C LEU A 165 17.35 -16.15 5.47
N PRO A 166 18.41 -16.81 4.97
CA PRO A 166 19.71 -16.85 5.64
C PRO A 166 20.26 -15.45 5.94
N ASP A 167 20.70 -15.23 7.19
CA ASP A 167 21.32 -13.98 7.66
C ASP A 167 20.51 -12.67 7.45
N VAL A 168 19.26 -12.74 7.00
CA VAL A 168 18.43 -11.58 6.64
C VAL A 168 18.25 -10.58 7.79
N LYS A 169 18.09 -11.05 9.04
CA LYS A 169 17.94 -10.18 10.21
C LYS A 169 19.20 -9.35 10.49
N LYS A 170 20.39 -9.87 10.14
CA LYS A 170 21.65 -9.13 10.22
C LYS A 170 21.78 -8.18 9.04
N LEU A 171 21.47 -8.64 7.83
CA LEU A 171 21.59 -7.86 6.60
C LEU A 171 20.61 -6.68 6.57
N ARG A 172 19.40 -6.84 7.11
CA ARG A 172 18.42 -5.76 7.30
C ARG A 172 18.99 -4.59 8.13
N LYS A 173 19.83 -4.89 9.12
CA LYS A 173 20.49 -3.90 9.98
C LYS A 173 21.81 -3.37 9.41
N SER A 174 22.26 -3.92 8.28
CA SER A 174 23.45 -3.44 7.58
C SER A 174 23.14 -2.14 6.83
N GLY A 175 24.17 -1.42 6.39
CA GLY A 175 24.01 -0.18 5.62
C GLY A 175 23.23 -0.33 4.30
N ARG A 176 23.00 -1.55 3.79
CA ARG A 176 22.23 -1.81 2.56
C ARG A 176 20.72 -1.91 2.79
N GLY A 177 20.29 -2.37 3.97
CA GLY A 177 18.86 -2.62 4.27
C GLY A 177 18.19 -3.64 3.34
N LEU A 178 16.88 -3.83 3.48
CA LEU A 178 16.11 -4.76 2.63
C LEU A 178 15.98 -4.29 1.18
N GLY A 179 15.82 -2.99 0.96
CA GLY A 179 15.74 -2.43 -0.39
C GLY A 179 17.00 -2.69 -1.22
N GLY A 180 18.18 -2.53 -0.60
CA GLY A 180 19.45 -2.86 -1.26
C GLY A 180 19.53 -4.34 -1.64
N LEU A 181 19.11 -5.25 -0.75
CA LEU A 181 19.11 -6.69 -1.03
C LEU A 181 18.18 -7.06 -2.19
N LEU A 182 16.99 -6.45 -2.26
CA LEU A 182 16.07 -6.66 -3.37
C LEU A 182 16.69 -6.18 -4.70
N THR A 183 17.30 -4.98 -4.69
CA THR A 183 17.90 -4.38 -5.89
C THR A 183 19.09 -5.20 -6.42
N GLU A 184 19.83 -5.86 -5.54
CA GLU A 184 21.00 -6.68 -5.88
C GLU A 184 20.64 -8.11 -6.32
N GLY A 185 19.35 -8.49 -6.33
CA GLY A 185 18.93 -9.87 -6.63
C GLY A 185 19.30 -10.88 -5.55
N TRP A 186 19.53 -10.40 -4.32
CA TRP A 186 19.98 -11.24 -3.21
C TRP A 186 18.88 -12.20 -2.74
N MET A 187 17.61 -11.77 -2.77
CA MET A 187 16.49 -12.59 -2.29
C MET A 187 16.32 -13.84 -3.15
N GLU A 188 16.38 -13.70 -4.46
CA GLU A 188 16.32 -14.78 -5.44
C GLU A 188 17.49 -15.74 -5.23
N THR A 189 18.70 -15.19 -5.07
CA THR A 189 19.90 -15.99 -4.80
C THR A 189 19.75 -16.80 -3.50
N ALA A 190 19.27 -16.16 -2.43
CA ALA A 190 19.05 -16.80 -1.13
C ALA A 190 18.01 -17.93 -1.21
N LEU A 191 16.95 -17.76 -2.02
CA LEU A 191 15.92 -18.77 -2.23
C LEU A 191 16.48 -20.00 -2.95
N THR A 192 17.25 -19.82 -4.02
CA THR A 192 17.91 -20.94 -4.73
C THR A 192 18.76 -21.80 -3.78
N PHE A 193 19.49 -21.18 -2.85
CA PHE A 193 20.29 -21.92 -1.87
C PHE A 193 19.45 -22.66 -0.82
N THR A 194 18.26 -22.18 -0.52
CA THR A 194 17.38 -22.77 0.50
C THR A 194 16.62 -23.95 -0.09
N GLU A 195 16.06 -23.82 -1.29
CA GLU A 195 15.37 -24.91 -1.99
C GLU A 195 16.30 -26.09 -2.29
N ASN A 196 17.54 -25.82 -2.77
CA ASN A 196 18.52 -26.89 -3.01
C ASN A 196 18.88 -27.67 -1.72
N LYS A 197 18.76 -27.06 -0.54
CA LYS A 197 18.97 -27.74 0.74
C LYS A 197 17.77 -28.58 1.13
N ASP A 198 16.56 -28.04 0.99
CA ASP A 198 15.32 -28.75 1.29
C ASP A 198 15.18 -30.01 0.40
N GLU A 199 15.55 -29.93 -0.88
CA GLU A 199 15.60 -31.09 -1.80
C GLU A 199 16.65 -32.13 -1.37
N ALA A 200 17.86 -31.68 -1.01
CA ALA A 200 18.93 -32.58 -0.59
C ALA A 200 18.65 -33.29 0.75
N GLU A 201 17.84 -32.69 1.63
CA GLU A 201 17.40 -33.29 2.89
C GLU A 201 16.15 -34.18 2.71
N GLY A 202 15.31 -33.91 1.69
CA GLY A 202 14.10 -34.68 1.38
C GLY A 202 14.32 -36.01 0.65
N ASP A 203 15.41 -36.15 -0.11
CA ASP A 203 15.77 -37.40 -0.82
C ASP A 203 16.42 -38.47 0.08
N GLY A 204 16.46 -38.23 1.39
CA GLY A 204 17.08 -39.10 2.40
C GLY A 204 16.15 -40.04 3.18
N GLU A 205 14.84 -40.06 2.90
CA GLU A 205 13.85 -40.97 3.54
C GLU A 205 13.39 -42.13 2.64
#